data_AF-A0AAJ5YYB9-F1
#
_entry.id   AF-A0AAJ5YYB9-F1
#
_cell.length_a   1.000
_cell.length_b   1.000
_cell.length_c   1.000
_cell.angle_alpha   90.00
_cell.angle_beta   90.00
_cell.angle_gamma   90.00
#
_symmetry.space_group_name_H-M   'P 1'
#
loop_
_entity.id
_entity.type
_entity.pdbx_description
1 polymer ?
#
loop_
_entity_poly.entity_id
_entity_poly.type
_entity_poly.pdbx_seq_one_letter_code
_entity_poly.pdbx_strand_id
1 'polypeptide(L)'
;MTLAPSKGVCEPLDPMLCDALGSLILLLHRHVAYPKNHIRRRSNKNDLAYQLANLYDACAAAKIPLPCAPLSALITRLSRHLHGITLVKLIHVVASDFLKRPPTDYTNSVIAAIVMAYGRASTPHTADVFLRDYATRHGGVYCTRMLASRYRRKYASWLRDFADPLDIPLDAPLHNAWSSRTDVWNAIIRAHVLNNDLVGARTWLERFRVTLQLASKLPSLDLEPPQNTASPYHTFVHGVSSFQGIRSYSAKISRSEKLRHANQAQRLGVSFKAAVVYDVIDALHRDGVVMGVSLLNFLASFEGGYAHIQRGTSLALEALSLERGPALVAQRVRRRRTQRESVRGKRMHLATATSLCTLYATDACHRVSPTSLMPLDRKLFQVVENVDITTVRGILSHCVELVTKFSSRKRIKKGRALLNAMFRAMLWTNDFPGAWYTAQLFKTWRVEPDVFTYAILWQRFSPIISELPIPASIKVVQKILLRMVHEQVKVLGTVALDEPAWAAELCQNPCVDSALSRIKRDAHARL
;
A
#
# COMPACT_ATOMS: atom_id res chain seq x y z
N MET A 1 -31.00 22.67 -1.01
CA MET A 1 -31.69 21.72 -0.11
C MET A 1 -33.16 22.04 -0.19
N THR A 2 -33.93 21.22 -0.91
CA THR A 2 -35.39 21.30 -0.92
C THR A 2 -35.93 20.90 0.45
N LEU A 3 -37.09 21.45 0.84
CA LEU A 3 -37.78 21.42 2.13
C LEU A 3 -38.13 20.01 2.71
N ALA A 4 -37.51 18.94 2.23
CA ALA A 4 -37.73 17.57 2.70
C ALA A 4 -37.21 17.26 4.13
N PRO A 5 -36.06 17.80 4.62
CA PRO A 5 -35.50 17.34 5.89
C PRO A 5 -36.20 17.93 7.13
N SER A 6 -37.08 18.93 6.98
CA SER A 6 -37.78 19.57 8.10
C SER A 6 -39.10 18.90 8.50
N LYS A 7 -39.55 17.86 7.79
CA LYS A 7 -40.85 17.21 8.04
C LYS A 7 -40.78 15.74 8.52
N GLY A 8 -39.61 15.18 8.81
CA GLY A 8 -39.50 13.78 9.27
C GLY A 8 -40.00 12.75 8.25
N VAL A 9 -39.92 13.06 6.95
CA VAL A 9 -40.58 12.31 5.86
C VAL A 9 -39.75 11.11 5.34
N CYS A 10 -38.48 10.98 5.74
CA CYS A 10 -37.64 9.87 5.30
C CYS A 10 -37.28 8.97 6.48
N GLU A 11 -37.53 7.67 6.34
CA GLU A 11 -36.98 6.68 7.27
C GLU A 11 -35.44 6.77 7.29
N PRO A 12 -34.78 6.54 8.43
CA PRO A 12 -33.32 6.61 8.57
C PRO A 12 -32.52 5.69 7.63
N LEU A 13 -33.19 4.73 6.99
CA LEU A 13 -32.62 3.76 6.05
C LEU A 13 -33.11 3.98 4.62
N ASP A 14 -33.80 5.09 4.33
CA ASP A 14 -34.25 5.42 2.99
C ASP A 14 -33.04 5.46 2.02
N PRO A 15 -33.00 4.58 1.00
CA PRO A 15 -31.89 4.51 0.06
C PRO A 15 -31.69 5.84 -0.68
N MET A 16 -32.74 6.61 -0.94
CA MET A 16 -32.62 7.92 -1.60
C MET A 16 -31.93 8.94 -0.70
N LEU A 17 -32.19 8.92 0.61
CA LEU A 17 -31.51 9.78 1.59
C LEU A 17 -30.03 9.38 1.73
N CYS A 18 -29.73 8.08 1.77
CA CYS A 18 -28.37 7.55 1.83
C CYS A 18 -27.54 7.98 0.60
N ASP A 19 -28.12 7.85 -0.59
CA ASP A 19 -27.48 8.22 -1.85
C ASP A 19 -27.32 9.74 -2.00
N ALA A 20 -28.31 10.52 -1.57
CA ALA A 20 -28.24 11.98 -1.59
C ALA A 20 -27.15 12.51 -0.63
N LEU A 21 -27.09 12.01 0.61
CA LEU A 21 -26.06 12.38 1.58
C LEU A 21 -24.67 11.90 1.15
N GLY A 22 -24.56 10.66 0.66
CA GLY A 22 -23.31 10.12 0.11
C GLY A 22 -22.79 10.95 -1.07
N SER A 23 -23.69 11.33 -1.99
CA SER A 23 -23.41 12.18 -3.15
C SER A 23 -23.03 13.60 -2.76
N LEU A 24 -23.72 14.20 -1.78
CA LEU A 24 -23.40 15.52 -1.25
C LEU A 24 -22.01 15.54 -0.62
N ILE A 25 -21.72 14.56 0.24
CA ILE A 25 -20.41 14.42 0.87
C ILE A 25 -19.34 14.25 -0.23
N LEU A 26 -19.57 13.40 -1.25
CA LEU A 26 -18.74 13.25 -2.47
C LEU A 26 -18.51 14.57 -3.23
N LEU A 27 -19.56 15.35 -3.46
CA LEU A 27 -19.52 16.63 -4.16
C LEU A 27 -18.70 17.67 -3.39
N LEU A 28 -18.98 17.86 -2.10
CA LEU A 28 -18.26 18.79 -1.23
C LEU A 28 -16.75 18.51 -1.25
N HIS A 29 -16.35 17.24 -1.18
CA HIS A 29 -14.95 16.87 -1.27
C HIS A 29 -14.35 17.10 -2.66
N ARG A 30 -15.09 16.86 -3.76
CA ARG A 30 -14.59 17.09 -5.12
C ARG A 30 -14.37 18.57 -5.39
N HIS A 31 -15.26 19.45 -4.95
CA HIS A 31 -15.16 20.89 -5.14
C HIS A 31 -13.93 21.50 -4.46
N VAL A 32 -13.53 20.97 -3.31
CA VAL A 32 -12.36 21.47 -2.56
C VAL A 32 -11.06 20.76 -2.95
N ALA A 33 -11.10 19.45 -3.25
CA ALA A 33 -9.91 18.70 -3.63
C ALA A 33 -9.47 18.95 -5.09
N TYR A 34 -10.36 19.41 -5.95
CA TYR A 34 -10.10 19.69 -7.38
C TYR A 34 -10.88 20.93 -7.84
N PRO A 35 -10.44 22.15 -7.48
CA PRO A 35 -11.04 23.36 -8.04
C PRO A 35 -10.85 23.32 -9.56
N LYS A 36 -11.95 23.28 -10.32
CA LYS A 36 -11.91 23.54 -11.76
C LYS A 36 -11.41 24.97 -11.93
N ASN A 37 -10.45 25.17 -12.82
CA ASN A 37 -9.87 26.45 -13.20
C ASN A 37 -10.90 27.60 -13.12
N HIS A 38 -10.65 28.55 -12.24
CA HIS A 38 -10.55 29.99 -12.50
C HIS A 38 -10.63 30.73 -11.15
N ILE A 39 -9.69 31.66 -10.98
CA ILE A 39 -9.56 32.62 -9.87
C ILE A 39 -8.97 32.04 -8.58
N ARG A 40 -7.85 32.65 -8.17
CA ARG A 40 -7.21 32.54 -6.86
C ARG A 40 -8.22 32.85 -5.75
N ARG A 41 -9.05 31.90 -5.36
CA ARG A 41 -9.59 31.87 -3.99
C ARG A 41 -8.73 30.89 -3.21
N ARG A 42 -8.06 31.41 -2.18
CA ARG A 42 -7.52 30.59 -1.08
C ARG A 42 -8.68 29.78 -0.53
N SER A 43 -8.94 28.61 -1.09
CA SER A 43 -9.87 27.64 -0.48
C SER A 43 -9.19 27.16 0.78
N ASN A 44 -9.61 27.70 1.92
CA ASN A 44 -9.11 27.28 3.21
C ASN A 44 -9.51 25.82 3.39
N LYS A 45 -8.55 24.94 3.67
CA LYS A 45 -8.82 23.53 4.04
C LYS A 45 -9.84 23.42 5.20
N ASN A 46 -9.94 24.47 6.00
CA ASN A 46 -10.89 24.62 7.11
C ASN A 46 -12.36 24.77 6.64
N ASP A 47 -12.62 25.30 5.44
CA ASP A 47 -13.99 25.49 4.94
C ASP A 47 -14.70 24.16 4.68
N LEU A 48 -13.98 23.14 4.16
CA LEU A 48 -14.55 21.81 3.93
C LEU A 48 -14.87 21.10 5.25
N ALA A 49 -13.95 21.18 6.21
CA ALA A 49 -14.16 20.57 7.52
C ALA A 49 -15.34 21.21 8.24
N TYR A 50 -15.48 22.54 8.13
CA TYR A 50 -16.60 23.29 8.67
C TYR A 50 -17.93 22.93 7.99
N GLN A 51 -17.97 22.84 6.66
CA GLN A 51 -19.17 22.42 5.92
C GLN A 51 -19.61 20.99 6.25
N LEU A 52 -18.65 20.07 6.43
CA LEU A 52 -18.94 18.69 6.82
C LEU A 52 -19.39 18.58 8.28
N ALA A 53 -18.83 19.40 9.18
CA ALA A 53 -19.28 19.49 10.57
C ALA A 53 -20.70 20.07 10.65
N ASN A 54 -20.99 21.16 9.92
CA ASN A 54 -22.33 21.75 9.87
C ASN A 54 -23.37 20.77 9.30
N LEU A 55 -22.99 19.92 8.34
CA LEU A 55 -23.88 18.87 7.84
C LEU A 55 -24.23 17.87 8.96
N TYR A 56 -23.25 17.49 9.77
CA TYR A 56 -23.46 16.61 10.92
C TYR A 56 -24.37 17.28 11.96
N ASP A 57 -24.07 18.54 12.31
CA ASP A 57 -24.85 19.30 13.29
C ASP A 57 -26.28 19.56 12.81
N ALA A 58 -26.48 19.83 11.52
CA ALA A 58 -27.81 19.98 10.94
C ALA A 58 -28.62 18.67 10.97
N CYS A 59 -27.99 17.53 10.69
CA CYS A 59 -28.64 16.23 10.83
C CYS A 59 -28.97 15.91 12.30
N ALA A 60 -28.06 16.22 13.22
CA ALA A 60 -28.27 16.04 14.66
C ALA A 60 -29.40 16.94 15.18
N ALA A 61 -29.43 18.22 14.78
CA ALA A 61 -30.49 19.17 15.13
C ALA A 61 -31.85 18.74 14.58
N ALA A 62 -31.88 18.15 13.38
CA ALA A 62 -33.07 17.57 12.77
C ALA A 62 -33.49 16.21 13.38
N LYS A 63 -32.75 15.68 14.36
CA LYS A 63 -32.94 14.34 14.95
C LYS A 63 -32.90 13.21 13.92
N ILE A 64 -32.18 13.40 12.81
CA ILE A 64 -32.00 12.38 11.77
C ILE A 64 -30.69 11.63 12.04
N PRO A 65 -30.72 10.37 12.52
CA PRO A 65 -29.50 9.61 12.72
C PRO A 65 -28.87 9.31 11.35
N LEU A 66 -27.67 9.85 11.12
CA LEU A 66 -26.93 9.60 9.88
C LEU A 66 -26.73 8.09 9.65
N PRO A 67 -27.09 7.54 8.48
CA PRO A 67 -26.85 6.13 8.19
C PRO A 67 -25.34 5.79 8.20
N CYS A 68 -25.01 4.54 8.47
CA CYS A 68 -23.63 4.08 8.67
C CYS A 68 -22.69 4.36 7.48
N ALA A 69 -23.18 4.22 6.24
CA ALA A 69 -22.37 4.48 5.04
C ALA A 69 -22.03 5.98 4.84
N PRO A 70 -22.99 6.93 4.87
CA PRO A 70 -22.69 8.36 4.92
C PRO A 70 -21.80 8.76 6.10
N LEU A 71 -22.04 8.21 7.29
CA LEU A 71 -21.29 8.53 8.50
C LEU A 71 -19.82 8.09 8.41
N SER A 72 -19.55 6.85 7.97
CA SER A 72 -18.17 6.36 7.77
C SER A 72 -17.43 7.18 6.70
N ALA A 73 -18.12 7.60 5.63
CA ALA A 73 -17.57 8.45 4.59
C ALA A 73 -17.26 9.87 5.11
N LEU A 74 -18.12 10.44 5.96
CA LEU A 74 -17.92 11.72 6.63
C LEU A 74 -16.65 11.68 7.51
N ILE A 75 -16.58 10.72 8.43
CA ILE A 75 -15.44 10.54 9.36
C ILE A 75 -14.13 10.35 8.60
N THR A 76 -14.16 9.51 7.55
CA THR A 76 -12.98 9.25 6.73
C THR A 76 -12.44 10.51 6.05
N ARG A 77 -13.31 11.46 5.70
CA ARG A 77 -12.93 12.71 5.04
C ARG A 77 -12.52 13.77 6.04
N LEU A 78 -13.24 13.92 7.14
CA LEU A 78 -12.86 14.81 8.24
C LEU A 78 -11.45 14.47 8.72
N SER A 79 -11.17 13.18 8.93
CA SER A 79 -9.83 12.70 9.32
C SER A 79 -8.74 12.85 8.25
N ARG A 80 -9.04 13.31 7.03
CA ARG A 80 -8.01 13.68 6.02
C ARG A 80 -7.66 15.15 6.06
N HIS A 81 -8.55 15.99 6.57
CA HIS A 81 -8.44 17.46 6.50
C HIS A 81 -8.24 18.10 7.87
N LEU A 82 -8.71 17.46 8.93
CA LEU A 82 -8.48 17.86 10.32
C LEU A 82 -7.33 17.05 10.91
N HIS A 83 -6.59 17.67 11.83
CA HIS A 83 -5.42 17.08 12.48
C HIS A 83 -5.45 17.29 13.99
N GLY A 84 -4.78 16.41 14.72
CA GLY A 84 -4.53 16.52 16.16
C GLY A 84 -5.80 16.67 17.00
N ILE A 85 -5.74 17.58 17.98
CA ILE A 85 -6.75 17.76 19.04
C ILE A 85 -8.14 18.08 18.48
N THR A 86 -8.24 18.89 17.43
CA THR A 86 -9.53 19.27 16.82
C THR A 86 -10.23 18.05 16.23
N LEU A 87 -9.47 17.16 15.59
CA LEU A 87 -10.01 15.91 15.07
C LEU A 87 -10.47 15.00 16.22
N VAL A 88 -9.70 14.91 17.31
CA VAL A 88 -10.07 14.10 18.50
C VAL A 88 -11.40 14.58 19.09
N LYS A 89 -11.57 15.90 19.30
CA LYS A 89 -12.81 16.46 19.88
C LYS A 89 -14.03 16.12 19.03
N LEU A 90 -13.92 16.28 17.70
CA LEU A 90 -15.02 15.98 16.79
C LEU A 90 -15.34 14.48 16.78
N ILE A 91 -14.32 13.61 16.73
CA ILE A 91 -14.55 12.16 16.77
C ILE A 91 -15.21 11.76 18.09
N HIS A 92 -14.84 12.36 19.23
CA HIS A 92 -15.48 12.04 20.51
C HIS A 92 -16.99 12.33 20.50
N VAL A 93 -17.42 13.44 19.89
CA VAL A 93 -18.85 13.77 19.75
C VAL A 93 -19.55 12.71 18.90
N VAL A 94 -18.97 12.39 17.74
CA VAL A 94 -19.54 11.39 16.81
C VAL A 94 -19.55 9.98 17.42
N ALA A 95 -18.49 9.60 18.12
CA ALA A 95 -18.35 8.31 18.78
C ALA A 95 -19.33 8.18 19.94
N SER A 96 -19.52 9.23 20.74
CA SER A 96 -20.47 9.26 21.85
C SER A 96 -21.92 9.10 21.39
N ASP A 97 -22.27 9.71 20.25
CA ASP A 97 -23.57 9.49 19.62
C ASP A 97 -23.71 8.07 19.07
N PHE A 98 -22.69 7.58 18.35
CA PHE A 98 -22.68 6.25 17.75
C PHE A 98 -22.75 5.13 18.79
N LEU A 99 -22.11 5.29 19.95
CA LEU A 99 -22.15 4.31 21.05
C LEU A 99 -23.58 4.00 21.51
N LYS A 100 -24.50 4.97 21.41
CA LYS A 100 -25.89 4.81 21.83
C LYS A 100 -26.75 4.02 20.83
N ARG A 101 -26.26 3.82 19.60
CA ARG A 101 -27.02 3.19 18.52
C ARG A 101 -26.92 1.67 18.57
N PRO A 102 -28.01 0.93 18.26
CA PRO A 102 -27.96 -0.52 18.17
C PRO A 102 -27.08 -0.97 16.99
N PRO A 103 -26.46 -2.16 17.07
CA PRO A 103 -25.67 -2.71 15.97
C PRO A 103 -26.56 -3.01 14.76
N THR A 104 -26.09 -2.56 13.59
CA THR A 104 -26.63 -2.81 12.24
C THR A 104 -25.56 -3.48 11.35
N ASP A 105 -25.95 -4.01 10.19
CA ASP A 105 -25.04 -4.72 9.26
C ASP A 105 -23.83 -3.89 8.79
N TYR A 106 -23.95 -2.56 8.82
CA TYR A 106 -22.91 -1.63 8.33
C TYR A 106 -22.11 -0.95 9.46
N THR A 107 -22.35 -1.34 10.70
CA THR A 107 -21.70 -0.76 11.91
C THR A 107 -20.18 -0.86 11.84
N ASN A 108 -19.66 -1.97 11.32
CA ASN A 108 -18.23 -2.23 11.16
C ASN A 108 -17.52 -1.11 10.36
N SER A 109 -18.18 -0.59 9.32
CA SER A 109 -17.61 0.48 8.48
C SER A 109 -17.40 1.79 9.25
N VAL A 110 -18.30 2.10 10.19
CA VAL A 110 -18.20 3.27 11.06
C VAL A 110 -17.15 3.04 12.13
N ILE A 111 -17.13 1.86 12.77
CA ILE A 111 -16.11 1.49 13.76
C ILE A 111 -14.72 1.59 13.14
N ALA A 112 -14.50 0.99 11.96
CA ALA A 112 -13.23 1.08 11.24
C ALA A 112 -12.85 2.53 10.91
N ALA A 113 -13.82 3.38 10.53
CA ALA A 113 -13.58 4.80 10.25
C ALA A 113 -13.19 5.59 11.51
N ILE A 114 -13.86 5.36 12.64
CA ILE A 114 -13.55 5.99 13.94
C ILE A 114 -12.14 5.60 14.41
N VAL A 115 -11.83 4.29 14.41
CA VAL A 115 -10.52 3.77 14.80
C VAL A 115 -9.41 4.37 13.93
N MET A 116 -9.60 4.41 12.61
CA MET A 116 -8.65 5.04 11.69
C MET A 116 -8.50 6.54 11.92
N ALA A 117 -9.58 7.21 12.30
CA ALA A 117 -9.57 8.65 12.56
C ALA A 117 -8.78 8.98 13.84
N TYR A 118 -8.93 8.19 14.91
CA TYR A 118 -8.10 8.29 16.11
C TYR A 118 -6.62 7.99 15.83
N GLY A 119 -6.33 6.97 15.01
CA GLY A 119 -4.95 6.69 14.56
C GLY A 119 -4.31 7.86 13.81
N ARG A 120 -5.05 8.55 12.94
CA ARG A 120 -4.58 9.78 12.28
C ARG A 120 -4.45 10.98 13.20
N ALA A 121 -5.18 10.98 14.31
CA ALA A 121 -5.07 11.97 15.36
C ALA A 121 -3.95 11.65 16.37
N SER A 122 -3.11 10.64 16.09
CA SER A 122 -2.00 10.19 16.95
C SER A 122 -2.43 9.71 18.34
N THR A 123 -3.67 9.23 18.47
CA THR A 123 -4.23 8.72 19.74
C THR A 123 -4.85 7.32 19.54
N PRO A 124 -4.07 6.29 19.16
CA PRO A 124 -4.64 4.95 18.94
C PRO A 124 -5.24 4.33 20.22
N HIS A 125 -4.71 4.64 21.41
CA HIS A 125 -5.23 4.11 22.67
C HIS A 125 -6.67 4.56 23.00
N THR A 126 -7.09 5.74 22.53
CA THR A 126 -8.49 6.18 22.69
C THR A 126 -9.42 5.38 21.77
N ALA A 127 -8.91 4.85 20.64
CA ALA A 127 -9.64 3.90 19.82
C ALA A 127 -9.82 2.56 20.54
N ASP A 128 -8.81 2.08 21.27
CA ASP A 128 -8.92 0.86 22.07
C ASP A 128 -9.99 1.01 23.18
N VAL A 129 -10.01 2.17 23.85
CA VAL A 129 -11.03 2.53 24.84
C VAL A 129 -12.42 2.57 24.20
N PHE A 130 -12.57 3.22 23.05
CA PHE A 130 -13.83 3.25 22.31
C PHE A 130 -14.31 1.84 21.95
N LEU A 131 -13.43 0.95 21.49
CA LEU A 131 -13.77 -0.43 21.17
C LEU A 131 -14.22 -1.22 22.40
N ARG A 132 -13.55 -1.03 23.54
CA ARG A 132 -13.98 -1.63 24.81
C ARG A 132 -15.37 -1.13 25.18
N ASP A 133 -15.57 0.18 25.22
CA ASP A 133 -16.82 0.78 25.68
C ASP A 133 -17.99 0.40 24.75
N TYR A 134 -17.74 0.33 23.44
CA TYR A 134 -18.70 -0.18 22.47
C TYR A 134 -19.05 -1.65 22.73
N ALA A 135 -18.04 -2.52 22.85
CA ALA A 135 -18.26 -3.95 23.05
C ALA A 135 -19.00 -4.21 24.37
N THR A 136 -18.55 -3.63 25.48
CA THR A 136 -19.20 -3.79 26.80
C THR A 136 -20.65 -3.34 26.78
N ARG A 137 -20.95 -2.20 26.14
CA ARG A 137 -22.31 -1.67 26.06
C ARG A 137 -23.26 -2.59 25.28
N HIS A 138 -22.76 -3.25 24.24
CA HIS A 138 -23.54 -4.15 23.40
C HIS A 138 -23.40 -5.64 23.80
N GLY A 139 -22.98 -5.92 25.03
CA GLY A 139 -22.98 -7.27 25.60
C GLY A 139 -21.74 -8.12 25.31
N GLY A 140 -20.65 -7.52 24.84
CA GLY A 140 -19.35 -8.20 24.68
C GLY A 140 -18.71 -8.52 26.04
N VAL A 141 -18.49 -9.81 26.32
CA VAL A 141 -17.95 -10.28 27.60
C VAL A 141 -16.53 -10.84 27.47
N TYR A 142 -16.23 -11.53 26.38
CA TYR A 142 -15.00 -12.30 26.25
C TYR A 142 -13.86 -11.47 25.65
N CYS A 143 -12.82 -11.20 26.43
CA CYS A 143 -11.59 -10.61 25.91
C CYS A 143 -10.65 -11.68 25.32
N THR A 144 -9.75 -11.28 24.41
CA THR A 144 -8.82 -12.21 23.75
C THR A 144 -7.88 -12.90 24.75
N ARG A 145 -7.44 -12.19 25.80
CA ARG A 145 -6.64 -12.73 26.89
C ARG A 145 -7.38 -13.80 27.68
N MET A 146 -8.69 -13.65 27.91
CA MET A 146 -9.51 -14.65 28.59
C MET A 146 -9.68 -15.91 27.74
N LEU A 147 -9.93 -15.74 26.45
CA LEU A 147 -10.02 -16.87 25.51
C LEU A 147 -8.69 -17.61 25.39
N ALA A 148 -7.59 -16.87 25.37
CA ALA A 148 -6.27 -17.45 25.33
C ALA A 148 -5.87 -18.16 26.63
N SER A 149 -6.20 -17.64 27.80
CA SER A 149 -5.91 -18.36 29.06
C SER A 149 -6.67 -19.69 29.15
N ARG A 150 -7.91 -19.71 28.64
CA ARG A 150 -8.76 -20.90 28.60
C ARG A 150 -8.31 -21.93 27.56
N TYR A 151 -7.94 -21.51 26.36
CA TYR A 151 -7.75 -22.41 25.22
C TYR A 151 -6.34 -22.42 24.61
N ARG A 152 -5.48 -21.45 24.94
CA ARG A 152 -4.14 -21.29 24.36
C ARG A 152 -3.14 -20.63 25.34
N ARG A 153 -2.83 -21.30 26.45
CA ARG A 153 -1.99 -20.78 27.55
C ARG A 153 -0.65 -20.15 27.10
N LYS A 154 -0.03 -20.70 26.05
CA LYS A 154 1.22 -20.18 25.46
C LYS A 154 1.13 -18.73 24.97
N TYR A 155 -0.05 -18.26 24.57
CA TYR A 155 -0.24 -16.86 24.19
C TYR A 155 -0.26 -15.93 25.40
N ALA A 156 -0.92 -16.35 26.49
CA ALA A 156 -1.02 -15.54 27.70
C ALA A 156 0.33 -15.37 28.41
N SER A 157 1.24 -16.35 28.27
CA SER A 157 2.65 -16.19 28.66
C SER A 157 3.37 -15.23 27.71
N TRP A 158 3.26 -15.46 26.39
CA TRP A 158 3.94 -14.63 25.40
C TRP A 158 3.64 -13.13 25.55
N LEU A 159 2.38 -12.73 25.77
CA LEU A 159 2.03 -11.32 25.98
C LEU A 159 2.72 -10.70 27.20
N ARG A 160 2.92 -11.47 28.27
CA ARG A 160 3.61 -10.97 29.48
C ARG A 160 5.09 -10.77 29.23
N ASP A 161 5.67 -11.62 28.39
CA ASP A 161 7.09 -11.60 28.07
C ASP A 161 7.41 -10.67 26.89
N PHE A 162 6.41 -10.09 26.23
CA PHE A 162 6.56 -9.38 24.96
C PHE A 162 7.07 -7.94 25.09
N ALA A 163 6.50 -7.15 25.99
CA ALA A 163 6.80 -5.74 26.20
C ALA A 163 6.38 -5.29 27.61
N ASP A 164 6.74 -4.07 28.00
CA ASP A 164 6.30 -3.49 29.26
C ASP A 164 4.76 -3.40 29.31
N PRO A 165 4.11 -3.69 30.45
CA PRO A 165 2.65 -3.68 30.55
C PRO A 165 2.00 -2.35 30.14
N LEU A 166 2.73 -1.24 30.28
CA LEU A 166 2.29 0.10 29.89
C LEU A 166 2.27 0.31 28.36
N ASP A 167 3.07 -0.44 27.60
CA ASP A 167 3.11 -0.38 26.14
C ASP A 167 2.12 -1.36 25.47
N ILE A 168 1.50 -2.26 26.25
CA ILE A 168 0.53 -3.23 25.75
C ILE A 168 -0.84 -2.53 25.65
N PRO A 169 -1.48 -2.49 24.45
CA PRO A 169 -2.78 -1.86 24.29
C PRO A 169 -3.87 -2.58 25.10
N LEU A 170 -4.91 -1.85 25.45
CA LEU A 170 -6.07 -2.37 26.18
C LEU A 170 -6.72 -3.54 25.41
N ASP A 171 -7.08 -4.61 26.11
CA ASP A 171 -7.76 -5.77 25.53
C ASP A 171 -9.28 -5.52 25.48
N ALA A 172 -9.81 -5.18 24.31
CA ALA A 172 -11.23 -4.94 24.12
C ALA A 172 -12.02 -6.28 24.09
N PRO A 173 -13.20 -6.36 24.74
CA PRO A 173 -14.08 -7.51 24.61
C PRO A 173 -14.51 -7.74 23.16
N LEU A 174 -14.57 -9.00 22.75
CA LEU A 174 -15.02 -9.39 21.42
C LEU A 174 -16.53 -9.19 21.30
N HIS A 175 -16.95 -8.64 20.15
CA HIS A 175 -18.36 -8.47 19.79
C HIS A 175 -18.49 -8.56 18.26
N ASN A 176 -19.47 -9.30 17.76
CA ASN A 176 -19.61 -9.64 16.33
C ASN A 176 -19.61 -8.42 15.41
N ALA A 177 -20.14 -7.27 15.84
CA ALA A 177 -20.11 -6.04 15.04
C ALA A 177 -18.69 -5.56 14.65
N TRP A 178 -17.64 -5.98 15.37
CA TRP A 178 -16.25 -5.62 15.06
C TRP A 178 -15.31 -6.82 14.95
N SER A 179 -15.45 -7.83 15.82
CA SER A 179 -14.47 -8.93 15.91
C SER A 179 -14.58 -9.96 14.77
N SER A 180 -15.74 -10.10 14.13
CA SER A 180 -15.91 -10.98 12.96
C SER A 180 -15.46 -10.31 11.65
N ARG A 181 -15.12 -9.02 11.70
CA ARG A 181 -14.90 -8.18 10.51
C ARG A 181 -13.41 -7.82 10.39
N THR A 182 -12.71 -8.47 9.44
CA THR A 182 -11.25 -8.35 9.26
C THR A 182 -10.79 -6.96 8.82
N ASP A 183 -11.67 -6.17 8.21
CA ASP A 183 -11.46 -4.75 7.90
C ASP A 183 -11.28 -3.91 9.17
N VAL A 184 -12.01 -4.21 10.25
CA VAL A 184 -11.86 -3.54 11.55
C VAL A 184 -10.53 -3.92 12.21
N TRP A 185 -10.16 -5.21 12.24
CA TRP A 185 -8.84 -5.66 12.71
C TRP A 185 -7.69 -4.96 11.97
N ASN A 186 -7.82 -4.87 10.65
CA ASN A 186 -6.86 -4.18 9.79
C ASN A 186 -6.81 -2.66 10.07
N ALA A 187 -7.95 -2.04 10.37
CA ALA A 187 -8.04 -0.62 10.76
C ALA A 187 -7.34 -0.37 12.11
N ILE A 188 -7.52 -1.24 13.09
CA ILE A 188 -6.86 -1.16 14.40
C ILE A 188 -5.33 -1.21 14.22
N ILE A 189 -4.83 -2.27 13.57
CA ILE A 189 -3.38 -2.43 13.33
C ILE A 189 -2.83 -1.22 12.56
N ARG A 190 -3.58 -0.72 11.56
CA ARG A 190 -3.18 0.46 10.80
C ARG A 190 -3.14 1.73 11.66
N ALA A 191 -4.08 1.91 12.58
CA ALA A 191 -4.11 3.07 13.47
C ALA A 191 -2.85 3.13 14.35
N HIS A 192 -2.40 1.99 14.89
CA HIS A 192 -1.15 1.90 15.65
C HIS A 192 0.09 2.12 14.76
N VAL A 193 0.12 1.51 13.56
CA VAL A 193 1.21 1.71 12.59
C VAL A 193 1.36 3.18 12.20
N LEU A 194 0.25 3.92 12.02
CA LEU A 194 0.29 5.35 11.70
C LEU A 194 0.91 6.20 12.82
N ASN A 195 0.82 5.75 14.07
CA ASN A 195 1.42 6.40 15.23
C ASN A 195 2.85 5.89 15.54
N ASN A 196 3.44 5.08 14.67
CA ASN A 196 4.71 4.37 14.89
C ASN A 196 4.72 3.46 16.14
N ASP A 197 3.54 3.05 16.62
CA ASP A 197 3.39 2.11 17.73
C ASP A 197 3.33 0.67 17.17
N LEU A 198 4.49 0.13 16.82
CA LEU A 198 4.56 -1.23 16.28
C LEU A 198 4.36 -2.31 17.35
N VAL A 199 4.57 -2.01 18.63
CA VAL A 199 4.29 -2.96 19.74
C VAL A 199 2.78 -3.14 19.89
N GLY A 200 2.00 -2.05 19.90
CA GLY A 200 0.54 -2.12 19.87
C GLY A 200 0.02 -2.80 18.61
N ALA A 201 0.56 -2.46 17.44
CA ALA A 201 0.19 -3.11 16.18
C ALA A 201 0.48 -4.62 16.19
N ARG A 202 1.63 -5.06 16.74
CA ARG A 202 1.97 -6.48 16.86
C ARG A 202 1.07 -7.19 17.84
N THR A 203 0.75 -6.57 18.98
CA THR A 203 -0.17 -7.12 19.97
C THR A 203 -1.54 -7.39 19.35
N TRP A 204 -2.10 -6.42 18.63
CA TRP A 204 -3.38 -6.57 17.93
C TRP A 204 -3.33 -7.60 16.80
N LEU A 205 -2.21 -7.72 16.07
CA LEU A 205 -2.01 -8.81 15.11
C LEU A 205 -2.06 -10.17 15.79
N GLU A 206 -1.39 -10.34 16.93
CA GLU A 206 -1.37 -11.61 17.67
C GLU A 206 -2.73 -11.94 18.29
N ARG A 207 -3.49 -10.93 18.72
CA ARG A 207 -4.91 -11.09 19.10
C ARG A 207 -5.75 -11.63 17.94
N PHE A 208 -5.63 -11.04 16.76
CA PHE A 208 -6.30 -11.52 15.55
C PHE A 208 -5.94 -12.98 15.24
N ARG A 209 -4.66 -13.34 15.36
CA ARG A 209 -4.18 -14.72 15.17
C ARG A 209 -4.78 -15.70 16.18
N VAL A 210 -4.85 -15.32 17.45
CA VAL A 210 -5.54 -16.15 18.47
C VAL A 210 -6.99 -16.36 18.09
N THR A 211 -7.71 -15.30 17.70
CA THR A 211 -9.11 -15.41 17.30
C THR A 211 -9.29 -16.31 16.08
N LEU A 212 -8.41 -16.24 15.08
CA LEU A 212 -8.41 -17.15 13.92
C LEU A 212 -8.19 -18.61 14.33
N GLN A 213 -7.22 -18.88 15.19
CA GLN A 213 -6.94 -20.25 15.65
C GLN A 213 -8.05 -20.83 16.53
N LEU A 214 -8.81 -19.98 17.20
CA LEU A 214 -9.97 -20.36 18.00
C LEU A 214 -11.27 -20.39 17.20
N ALA A 215 -11.24 -20.22 15.87
CA ALA A 215 -12.43 -20.08 15.03
C ALA A 215 -13.46 -21.20 15.22
N SER A 216 -13.03 -22.44 15.44
CA SER A 216 -13.94 -23.58 15.69
C SER A 216 -14.65 -23.52 17.04
N LYS A 217 -14.12 -22.77 18.01
CA LYS A 217 -14.66 -22.65 19.37
C LYS A 217 -15.53 -21.41 19.56
N LEU A 218 -15.37 -20.38 18.72
CA LEU A 218 -16.12 -19.13 18.82
C LEU A 218 -17.64 -19.28 18.71
N PRO A 219 -18.20 -20.16 17.84
CA PRO A 219 -19.65 -20.36 17.76
C PRO A 219 -20.28 -20.83 19.07
N SER A 220 -19.54 -21.57 19.90
CA SER A 220 -20.02 -22.01 21.23
C SER A 220 -20.16 -20.87 22.25
N LEU A 221 -19.71 -19.67 21.89
CA LEU A 221 -19.75 -18.44 22.70
C LEU A 221 -20.56 -17.34 22.00
N ASP A 222 -21.38 -17.70 21.00
CA ASP A 222 -22.14 -16.78 20.14
C ASP A 222 -21.27 -15.75 19.39
N LEU A 223 -20.02 -16.12 19.10
CA LEU A 223 -19.06 -15.29 18.38
C LEU A 223 -18.76 -15.85 16.98
N GLU A 224 -18.71 -14.96 15.99
CA GLU A 224 -18.32 -15.30 14.64
C GLU A 224 -16.80 -15.11 14.42
N PRO A 225 -16.12 -16.08 13.78
CA PRO A 225 -14.70 -15.93 13.46
C PRO A 225 -14.47 -14.88 12.37
N PRO A 226 -13.35 -14.13 12.44
CA PRO A 226 -13.00 -13.22 11.37
C PRO A 226 -12.58 -13.97 10.10
N GLN A 227 -12.74 -13.30 8.95
CA GLN A 227 -12.32 -13.85 7.67
C GLN A 227 -10.80 -14.05 7.63
N ASN A 228 -10.38 -15.25 7.22
CA ASN A 228 -8.99 -15.61 7.08
C ASN A 228 -8.37 -14.90 5.86
N THR A 229 -7.75 -13.74 6.08
CA THR A 229 -7.14 -12.93 5.01
C THR A 229 -5.76 -12.41 5.42
N ALA A 230 -4.89 -12.17 4.42
CA ALA A 230 -3.54 -11.66 4.64
C ALA A 230 -3.46 -10.15 4.99
N SER A 231 -4.59 -9.42 4.96
CA SER A 231 -4.58 -7.95 5.10
C SER A 231 -3.98 -7.46 6.43
N PRO A 232 -4.33 -8.02 7.61
CA PRO A 232 -3.74 -7.62 8.89
C PRO A 232 -2.22 -7.77 8.93
N TYR A 233 -1.70 -8.90 8.44
CA TYR A 233 -0.26 -9.18 8.34
C TYR A 233 0.44 -8.19 7.41
N HIS A 234 -0.15 -7.95 6.23
CA HIS A 234 0.41 -7.00 5.27
C HIS A 234 0.49 -5.57 5.83
N THR A 235 -0.53 -5.11 6.56
CA THR A 235 -0.51 -3.79 7.20
C THR A 235 0.59 -3.69 8.26
N PHE A 236 0.80 -4.73 9.07
CA PHE A 236 1.89 -4.76 10.05
C PHE A 236 3.26 -4.75 9.38
N VAL A 237 3.48 -5.63 8.39
CA VAL A 237 4.74 -5.72 7.62
C VAL A 237 5.06 -4.39 6.92
N HIS A 238 4.04 -3.69 6.39
CA HIS A 238 4.20 -2.35 5.86
C HIS A 238 4.66 -1.35 6.93
N GLY A 239 4.17 -1.45 8.17
CA GLY A 239 4.66 -0.64 9.29
C GLY A 239 6.13 -0.91 9.62
N VAL A 240 6.52 -2.18 9.70
CA VAL A 240 7.91 -2.63 9.91
C VAL A 240 8.84 -2.14 8.81
N SER A 241 8.33 -1.94 7.60
CA SER A 241 9.11 -1.44 6.46
C SER A 241 9.67 -0.01 6.68
N SER A 242 9.07 0.77 7.58
CA SER A 242 9.54 2.12 7.90
C SER A 242 10.73 2.11 8.88
N PHE A 243 11.73 2.97 8.66
CA PHE A 243 12.90 3.07 9.54
C PHE A 243 12.52 3.56 10.96
N GLN A 244 11.60 4.51 11.04
CA GLN A 244 11.10 5.02 12.32
C GLN A 244 10.33 3.94 13.09
N GLY A 245 9.50 3.16 12.40
CA GLY A 245 8.73 2.08 13.01
C GLY A 245 9.62 0.97 13.57
N ILE A 246 10.63 0.49 12.82
CA ILE A 246 11.50 -0.58 13.34
C ILE A 246 12.35 -0.10 14.52
N ARG A 247 12.77 1.17 14.52
CA ARG A 247 13.50 1.78 15.64
C ARG A 247 12.63 1.85 16.90
N SER A 248 11.39 2.35 16.79
CA SER A 248 10.46 2.41 17.93
C SER A 248 10.11 1.03 18.45
N TYR A 249 9.92 0.05 17.56
CA TYR A 249 9.70 -1.35 17.92
C TYR A 249 10.87 -1.89 18.75
N SER A 250 12.10 -1.76 18.24
CA SER A 250 13.30 -2.29 18.91
C SER A 250 13.61 -1.68 20.29
N ALA A 251 13.03 -0.52 20.58
CA ALA A 251 13.19 0.20 21.84
C ALA A 251 12.14 -0.22 22.89
N LYS A 252 10.95 -0.62 22.46
CA LYS A 252 9.79 -0.93 23.33
C LYS A 252 9.55 -2.42 23.57
N ILE A 253 10.12 -3.29 22.75
CA ILE A 253 10.03 -4.75 22.99
C ILE A 253 10.91 -5.16 24.17
N SER A 254 10.54 -6.25 24.82
CA SER A 254 11.31 -6.83 25.92
C SER A 254 12.69 -7.32 25.47
N ARG A 255 13.62 -7.48 26.43
CA ARG A 255 14.98 -7.98 26.18
C ARG A 255 14.96 -9.40 25.59
N SER A 256 14.06 -10.27 26.05
CA SER A 256 13.93 -11.64 25.56
C SER A 256 13.48 -11.68 24.10
N GLU A 257 12.51 -10.85 23.73
CA GLU A 257 12.04 -10.76 22.34
C GLU A 257 13.07 -10.15 21.40
N LYS A 258 13.78 -9.12 21.88
CA LYS A 258 14.91 -8.56 21.13
C LYS A 258 15.99 -9.60 20.86
N LEU A 259 16.32 -10.42 21.86
CA LEU A 259 17.29 -11.51 21.72
C LEU A 259 16.78 -12.60 20.76
N ARG A 260 15.50 -12.95 20.81
CA ARG A 260 14.89 -13.92 19.88
C ARG A 260 15.05 -13.47 18.44
N HIS A 261 14.66 -12.24 18.12
CA HIS A 261 14.81 -11.68 16.78
C HIS A 261 16.29 -11.52 16.37
N ALA A 262 17.19 -11.18 17.31
CA ALA A 262 18.62 -11.11 17.04
C ALA A 262 19.23 -12.48 16.71
N ASN A 263 18.88 -13.52 17.47
CA ASN A 263 19.32 -14.89 17.22
C ASN A 263 18.82 -15.40 15.87
N GLN A 264 17.57 -15.07 15.50
CA GLN A 264 17.02 -15.42 14.20
C GLN A 264 17.67 -14.64 13.05
N ALA A 265 17.93 -13.35 13.25
CA ALA A 265 18.70 -12.52 12.33
C ALA A 265 20.08 -13.13 12.07
N GLN A 266 20.79 -13.56 13.13
CA GLN A 266 22.08 -14.22 13.03
C GLN A 266 21.99 -15.57 12.31
N ARG A 267 21.01 -16.42 12.65
CA ARG A 267 20.79 -17.73 12.01
C ARG A 267 20.52 -17.63 10.52
N LEU A 268 19.76 -16.62 10.11
CA LEU A 268 19.40 -16.40 8.71
C LEU A 268 20.42 -15.53 7.97
N GLY A 269 21.39 -14.94 8.65
CA GLY A 269 22.35 -14.00 8.06
C GLY A 269 21.69 -12.70 7.56
N VAL A 270 20.58 -12.27 8.17
CA VAL A 270 19.79 -11.11 7.73
C VAL A 270 19.71 -10.02 8.80
N SER A 271 19.29 -8.82 8.41
CA SER A 271 19.07 -7.73 9.37
C SER A 271 17.94 -8.03 10.36
N PHE A 272 17.97 -7.40 11.54
CA PHE A 272 16.89 -7.47 12.54
C PHE A 272 15.50 -7.21 11.93
N LYS A 273 15.38 -6.20 11.05
CA LYS A 273 14.14 -5.88 10.34
C LYS A 273 13.61 -7.05 9.53
N ALA A 274 14.50 -7.74 8.81
CA ALA A 274 14.13 -8.90 8.00
C ALA A 274 13.73 -10.10 8.86
N ALA A 275 14.41 -10.34 9.99
CA ALA A 275 13.98 -11.37 10.94
C ALA A 275 12.54 -11.12 11.43
N VAL A 276 12.20 -9.89 11.79
CA VAL A 276 10.83 -9.53 12.20
C VAL A 276 9.80 -9.75 11.08
N VAL A 277 10.15 -9.43 9.83
CA VAL A 277 9.26 -9.69 8.68
C VAL A 277 9.08 -11.20 8.47
N TYR A 278 10.16 -11.98 8.48
CA TYR A 278 10.09 -13.44 8.33
C TYR A 278 9.26 -14.10 9.43
N ASP A 279 9.35 -13.62 10.68
CA ASP A 279 8.50 -14.11 11.75
C ASP A 279 7.00 -13.92 11.49
N VAL A 280 6.63 -12.80 10.87
CA VAL A 280 5.22 -12.54 10.50
C VAL A 280 4.80 -13.43 9.34
N ILE A 281 5.70 -13.70 8.40
CA ILE A 281 5.43 -14.58 7.27
C ILE A 281 5.31 -16.03 7.74
N ASP A 282 6.17 -16.51 8.62
CA ASP A 282 6.08 -17.85 9.22
C ASP A 282 4.79 -17.99 10.03
N ALA A 283 4.41 -16.95 10.78
CA ALA A 283 3.13 -16.87 11.45
C ALA A 283 1.96 -17.01 10.49
N LEU A 284 1.97 -16.26 9.39
CA LEU A 284 0.94 -16.27 8.35
C LEU A 284 0.79 -17.67 7.73
N HIS A 285 1.90 -18.36 7.44
CA HIS A 285 1.89 -19.73 6.92
C HIS A 285 1.33 -20.73 7.94
N ARG A 286 1.72 -20.64 9.22
CA ARG A 286 1.19 -21.50 10.29
C ARG A 286 -0.30 -21.33 10.50
N ASP A 287 -0.82 -20.13 10.25
CA ASP A 287 -2.24 -19.81 10.38
C ASP A 287 -3.04 -20.17 9.09
N GLY A 288 -2.40 -20.81 8.11
CA GLY A 288 -3.04 -21.30 6.88
C GLY A 288 -3.58 -20.19 5.98
N VAL A 289 -3.05 -18.98 6.10
CA VAL A 289 -3.52 -17.81 5.34
C VAL A 289 -2.81 -17.75 3.99
N VAL A 290 -3.56 -17.62 2.90
CA VAL A 290 -2.96 -17.45 1.57
C VAL A 290 -2.48 -16.00 1.38
N MET A 291 -1.23 -15.82 0.94
CA MET A 291 -0.69 -14.50 0.62
C MET A 291 -1.45 -13.87 -0.56
N GLY A 292 -1.92 -12.64 -0.36
CA GLY A 292 -2.49 -11.84 -1.44
C GLY A 292 -1.43 -11.21 -2.33
N VAL A 293 -1.82 -10.82 -3.55
CA VAL A 293 -0.97 -10.15 -4.55
C VAL A 293 -0.20 -8.96 -3.97
N SER A 294 -0.83 -8.14 -3.12
CA SER A 294 -0.16 -6.98 -2.51
C SER A 294 1.00 -7.37 -1.60
N LEU A 295 0.84 -8.44 -0.82
CA LEU A 295 1.89 -8.93 0.08
C LEU A 295 3.02 -9.59 -0.71
N LEU A 296 2.70 -10.37 -1.75
CA LEU A 296 3.71 -10.96 -2.63
C LEU A 296 4.55 -9.89 -3.33
N ASN A 297 3.93 -8.85 -3.86
CA ASN A 297 4.65 -7.72 -4.47
C ASN A 297 5.53 -6.97 -3.46
N PHE A 298 5.03 -6.77 -2.25
CA PHE A 298 5.82 -6.19 -1.17
C PHE A 298 7.05 -7.07 -0.87
N LEU A 299 6.85 -8.38 -0.68
CA LEU A 299 7.92 -9.31 -0.36
C LEU A 299 8.92 -9.44 -1.52
N ALA A 300 8.47 -9.44 -2.77
CA ALA A 300 9.35 -9.44 -3.93
C ALA A 300 10.29 -8.23 -3.93
N SER A 301 9.76 -7.02 -3.67
CA SER A 301 10.58 -5.81 -3.54
C SER A 301 11.46 -5.83 -2.29
N PHE A 302 10.97 -6.42 -1.18
CA PHE A 302 11.71 -6.56 0.06
C PHE A 302 12.94 -7.48 -0.12
N GLU A 303 12.74 -8.69 -0.65
CA GLU A 303 13.81 -9.64 -0.99
C GLU A 303 14.80 -9.05 -2.00
N GLY A 304 14.27 -8.31 -3.00
CA GLY A 304 15.09 -7.54 -3.93
C GLY A 304 15.98 -6.51 -3.24
N GLY A 305 15.54 -5.91 -2.13
CA GLY A 305 16.35 -4.98 -1.33
C GLY A 305 17.49 -5.64 -0.54
N TYR A 306 17.39 -6.94 -0.26
CA TYR A 306 18.44 -7.74 0.40
C TYR A 306 19.27 -8.57 -0.59
N ALA A 307 19.21 -8.25 -1.88
CA ALA A 307 19.91 -8.97 -2.95
C ALA A 307 19.50 -10.46 -3.11
N HIS A 308 18.38 -10.89 -2.53
CA HIS A 308 17.82 -12.23 -2.71
C HIS A 308 17.00 -12.32 -4.00
N ILE A 309 17.66 -12.08 -5.14
CA ILE A 309 17.01 -11.89 -6.44
C ILE A 309 16.17 -13.11 -6.85
N GLN A 310 16.68 -14.34 -6.71
CA GLN A 310 15.94 -15.56 -7.09
C GLN A 310 14.64 -15.75 -6.30
N ARG A 311 14.65 -15.40 -5.01
CA ARG A 311 13.45 -15.48 -4.17
C ARG A 311 12.46 -14.38 -4.56
N GLY A 312 12.96 -13.17 -4.79
CA GLY A 312 12.17 -12.04 -5.27
C GLY A 312 11.50 -12.31 -6.62
N THR A 313 12.23 -12.92 -7.57
CA THR A 313 11.66 -13.28 -8.89
C THR A 313 10.57 -14.33 -8.77
N SER A 314 10.78 -15.37 -7.95
CA SER A 314 9.75 -16.39 -7.67
C SER A 314 8.47 -15.77 -7.10
N LEU A 315 8.59 -14.84 -6.12
CA LEU A 315 7.44 -14.17 -5.51
C LEU A 315 6.71 -13.23 -6.50
N ALA A 316 7.44 -12.56 -7.39
CA ALA A 316 6.84 -11.71 -8.41
C ALA A 316 6.11 -12.52 -9.48
N LEU A 317 6.66 -13.67 -9.89
CA LEU A 317 5.99 -14.63 -10.78
C LEU A 317 4.73 -15.21 -10.12
N GLU A 318 4.80 -15.51 -8.83
CA GLU A 318 3.64 -15.94 -8.06
C GLU A 318 2.56 -14.85 -8.03
N ALA A 319 2.92 -13.59 -7.77
CA ALA A 319 1.99 -12.47 -7.81
C ALA A 319 1.31 -12.33 -9.18
N LEU A 320 2.08 -12.40 -10.28
CA LEU A 320 1.57 -12.35 -11.65
C LEU A 320 0.57 -13.48 -11.95
N SER A 321 0.83 -14.69 -11.42
CA SER A 321 -0.10 -15.82 -11.60
C SER A 321 -1.45 -15.57 -10.91
N LEU A 322 -1.46 -14.94 -9.73
CA LEU A 322 -2.67 -14.70 -8.94
C LEU A 322 -3.55 -13.57 -9.50
N GLU A 323 -2.97 -12.59 -10.19
CA GLU A 323 -3.69 -11.45 -10.76
C GLU A 323 -4.65 -11.82 -11.90
N ARG A 324 -4.44 -13.00 -12.50
CA ARG A 324 -5.14 -13.44 -13.71
C ARG A 324 -6.40 -14.27 -13.42
N GLY A 325 -6.74 -14.53 -12.14
CA GLY A 325 -8.08 -14.99 -11.74
C GLY A 325 -8.15 -15.85 -10.47
N PRO A 326 -9.34 -15.96 -9.85
CA PRO A 326 -9.57 -16.80 -8.66
C PRO A 326 -9.41 -18.30 -8.91
N ALA A 327 -9.35 -18.76 -10.17
CA ALA A 327 -9.16 -20.18 -10.51
C ALA A 327 -7.82 -20.76 -10.01
N LEU A 328 -6.74 -19.95 -9.97
CA LEU A 328 -5.44 -20.35 -9.42
C LEU A 328 -5.39 -20.25 -7.89
N VAL A 329 -6.20 -19.36 -7.29
CA VAL A 329 -6.42 -19.29 -5.83
C VAL A 329 -7.24 -20.49 -5.35
N ALA A 330 -8.27 -20.90 -6.11
CA ALA A 330 -9.13 -22.04 -5.83
C ALA A 330 -8.38 -23.37 -5.89
N GLN A 331 -7.37 -23.50 -6.78
CA GLN A 331 -6.46 -24.66 -6.80
C GLN A 331 -5.68 -24.84 -5.48
N ARG A 332 -5.43 -23.76 -4.73
CA ARG A 332 -4.75 -23.83 -3.42
C ARG A 332 -5.68 -24.23 -2.28
N VAL A 333 -7.00 -24.11 -2.46
CA VAL A 333 -7.99 -24.26 -1.37
C VAL A 333 -8.90 -25.48 -1.56
N ARG A 334 -9.14 -25.98 -2.78
CA ARG A 334 -9.96 -27.19 -3.03
C ARG A 334 -9.49 -28.04 -4.22
N ARG A 335 -9.32 -29.34 -3.99
CA ARG A 335 -9.35 -30.38 -5.05
C ARG A 335 -10.75 -30.36 -5.71
N ARG A 336 -10.75 -30.32 -7.05
CA ARG A 336 -11.85 -30.55 -8.02
C ARG A 336 -12.92 -29.46 -8.24
N ARG A 337 -13.10 -29.20 -9.56
CA ARG A 337 -14.25 -28.62 -10.31
C ARG A 337 -14.53 -27.12 -10.11
N THR A 338 -14.90 -26.32 -11.12
CA THR A 338 -15.24 -26.50 -12.55
C THR A 338 -14.64 -25.31 -13.30
N GLN A 339 -14.02 -25.55 -14.46
CA GLN A 339 -13.54 -24.51 -15.37
C GLN A 339 -14.72 -23.64 -15.82
N ARG A 340 -14.76 -22.39 -15.33
CA ARG A 340 -15.33 -21.29 -16.10
C ARG A 340 -14.16 -20.50 -16.65
N GLU A 341 -14.10 -20.37 -17.96
CA GLU A 341 -13.08 -19.60 -18.66
C GLU A 341 -13.15 -18.14 -18.18
N SER A 342 -12.24 -17.76 -17.28
CA SER A 342 -12.02 -16.37 -16.95
C SER A 342 -11.39 -15.70 -18.17
N VAL A 343 -12.05 -14.67 -18.69
CA VAL A 343 -11.57 -13.76 -19.73
C VAL A 343 -10.07 -13.49 -19.51
N ARG A 344 -9.22 -14.15 -20.32
CA ARG A 344 -7.75 -14.05 -20.30
C ARG A 344 -7.34 -12.64 -20.76
N GLY A 345 -7.48 -11.67 -19.87
CA GLY A 345 -6.96 -10.33 -20.08
C GLY A 345 -5.48 -10.27 -19.73
N LYS A 346 -4.69 -9.58 -20.56
CA LYS A 346 -3.34 -9.07 -20.22
C LYS A 346 -3.46 -8.08 -19.05
N ARG A 347 -3.64 -8.57 -17.83
CA ARG A 347 -3.79 -7.74 -16.62
C ARG A 347 -2.58 -7.96 -15.73
N MET A 348 -1.68 -6.98 -15.72
CA MET A 348 -0.64 -6.82 -14.71
C MET A 348 -1.01 -5.63 -13.82
N HIS A 349 -1.06 -5.81 -12.50
CA HIS A 349 -1.23 -4.66 -11.61
C HIS A 349 0.03 -3.78 -11.63
N LEU A 350 -0.19 -2.47 -11.47
CA LEU A 350 0.88 -1.48 -11.38
C LEU A 350 1.91 -1.80 -10.26
N ALA A 351 1.45 -2.38 -9.16
CA ALA A 351 2.30 -2.77 -8.05
C ALA A 351 3.29 -3.86 -8.46
N THR A 352 2.84 -4.85 -9.23
CA THR A 352 3.64 -5.96 -9.75
C THR A 352 4.67 -5.45 -10.76
N ALA A 353 4.24 -4.57 -11.66
CA ALA A 353 5.17 -3.88 -12.55
C ALA A 353 6.28 -3.12 -11.78
N THR A 354 5.91 -2.44 -10.69
CA THR A 354 6.87 -1.73 -9.82
C THR A 354 7.87 -2.69 -9.17
N SER A 355 7.40 -3.83 -8.65
CA SER A 355 8.24 -4.87 -8.04
C SER A 355 9.19 -5.51 -9.05
N LEU A 356 8.72 -5.83 -10.27
CA LEU A 356 9.57 -6.34 -11.35
C LEU A 356 10.70 -5.37 -11.70
N CYS A 357 10.39 -4.07 -11.87
CA CYS A 357 11.40 -3.06 -12.14
C CYS A 357 12.42 -2.93 -11.00
N THR A 358 11.98 -3.06 -9.75
CA THR A 358 12.89 -3.04 -8.59
C THR A 358 13.85 -4.22 -8.62
N LEU A 359 13.37 -5.43 -8.95
CA LEU A 359 14.22 -6.62 -9.07
C LEU A 359 15.26 -6.49 -10.20
N TYR A 360 14.86 -5.97 -11.36
CA TYR A 360 15.79 -5.66 -12.44
C TYR A 360 16.87 -4.65 -12.02
N ALA A 361 16.47 -3.57 -11.35
CA ALA A 361 17.38 -2.55 -10.88
C ALA A 361 18.40 -3.13 -9.89
N THR A 362 17.95 -3.93 -8.92
CA THR A 362 18.86 -4.50 -7.92
C THR A 362 19.80 -5.55 -8.53
N ASP A 363 19.30 -6.46 -9.37
CA ASP A 363 20.17 -7.44 -10.04
C ASP A 363 21.25 -6.76 -10.89
N ALA A 364 20.88 -5.71 -11.63
CA ALA A 364 21.83 -4.95 -12.43
C ALA A 364 22.85 -4.19 -11.54
N CYS A 365 22.39 -3.58 -10.45
CA CYS A 365 23.26 -2.87 -9.49
C CYS A 365 24.37 -3.76 -8.90
N HIS A 366 24.12 -5.05 -8.69
CA HIS A 366 25.13 -5.95 -8.14
C HIS A 366 26.13 -6.48 -9.16
N ARG A 367 25.89 -6.29 -10.46
CA ARG A 367 26.68 -6.88 -11.54
C ARG A 367 27.37 -5.85 -12.44
N VAL A 368 26.85 -4.63 -12.50
CA VAL A 368 27.38 -3.55 -13.32
C VAL A 368 28.46 -2.82 -12.57
N SER A 369 29.63 -2.65 -13.21
CA SER A 369 30.63 -1.70 -12.71
C SER A 369 30.01 -0.30 -12.69
N PRO A 370 30.12 0.46 -11.59
CA PRO A 370 29.49 1.78 -11.46
C PRO A 370 29.94 2.79 -12.54
N THR A 371 31.06 2.54 -13.22
CA THR A 371 31.55 3.38 -14.32
C THR A 371 31.21 2.86 -15.71
N SER A 372 30.71 1.63 -15.85
CA SER A 372 30.40 1.04 -17.16
C SER A 372 29.22 1.74 -17.82
N LEU A 373 29.38 2.10 -19.10
CA LEU A 373 28.32 2.62 -19.97
C LEU A 373 27.74 1.55 -20.90
N MET A 374 28.23 0.32 -20.86
CA MET A 374 27.76 -0.77 -21.74
C MET A 374 26.33 -1.19 -21.39
N PRO A 375 25.42 -1.27 -22.38
CA PRO A 375 24.08 -1.83 -22.19
C PRO A 375 24.12 -3.23 -21.56
N LEU A 376 23.17 -3.50 -20.67
CA LEU A 376 23.05 -4.80 -20.03
C LEU A 376 21.75 -5.49 -20.48
N ASP A 377 21.84 -6.45 -21.42
CA ASP A 377 20.68 -7.26 -21.85
C ASP A 377 20.41 -8.38 -20.84
N ARG A 378 19.63 -8.08 -19.80
CA ARG A 378 19.27 -9.04 -18.76
C ARG A 378 17.90 -9.63 -19.02
N LYS A 379 17.87 -10.96 -19.14
CA LYS A 379 16.64 -11.75 -19.15
C LYS A 379 16.44 -12.37 -17.77
N LEU A 380 15.97 -11.55 -16.82
CA LEU A 380 15.74 -11.99 -15.44
C LEU A 380 14.50 -12.88 -15.33
N PHE A 381 13.51 -12.62 -16.19
CA PHE A 381 12.26 -13.37 -16.27
C PHE A 381 12.12 -13.99 -17.66
N GLN A 382 11.35 -15.07 -17.74
CA GLN A 382 10.91 -15.66 -19.00
C GLN A 382 9.60 -15.01 -19.48
N VAL A 383 9.25 -15.18 -20.75
CA VAL A 383 7.95 -14.72 -21.26
C VAL A 383 6.86 -15.49 -20.54
N VAL A 384 5.93 -14.79 -19.88
CA VAL A 384 4.80 -15.42 -19.18
C VAL A 384 3.50 -15.10 -19.92
N GLU A 385 3.05 -16.07 -20.73
CA GLU A 385 1.76 -16.11 -21.43
C GLU A 385 1.36 -14.73 -22.01
N ASN A 386 2.12 -14.24 -23.00
CA ASN A 386 1.88 -13.02 -23.78
C ASN A 386 2.11 -11.65 -23.08
N VAL A 387 2.74 -11.62 -21.90
CA VAL A 387 3.30 -10.38 -21.32
C VAL A 387 4.82 -10.45 -21.38
N ASP A 388 5.42 -9.52 -22.12
CA ASP A 388 6.88 -9.41 -22.21
C ASP A 388 7.42 -8.75 -20.92
N ILE A 389 7.74 -9.60 -19.95
CA ILE A 389 8.47 -9.23 -18.72
C ILE A 389 9.97 -9.55 -18.81
N THR A 390 10.44 -10.03 -19.97
CA THR A 390 11.82 -10.46 -20.19
C THR A 390 12.80 -9.30 -20.22
N THR A 391 12.30 -8.10 -20.50
CA THR A 391 13.08 -6.86 -20.53
C THR A 391 12.34 -5.74 -19.77
N VAL A 392 13.11 -4.78 -19.26
CA VAL A 392 12.55 -3.57 -18.61
C VAL A 392 11.70 -2.77 -19.61
N ARG A 393 12.08 -2.74 -20.89
CA ARG A 393 11.30 -2.10 -21.98
C ARG A 393 9.96 -2.80 -22.24
N GLY A 394 9.91 -4.13 -22.18
CA GLY A 394 8.66 -4.89 -22.28
C GLY A 394 7.67 -4.54 -21.16
N ILE A 395 8.16 -4.44 -19.92
CA ILE A 395 7.37 -4.00 -18.75
C ILE A 395 6.84 -2.57 -18.96
N LEU A 396 7.69 -1.67 -19.46
CA LEU A 396 7.33 -0.28 -19.74
C LEU A 396 6.24 -0.17 -20.80
N SER A 397 6.39 -0.90 -21.92
CA SER A 397 5.40 -0.95 -23.00
C SER A 397 4.02 -1.35 -22.46
N HIS A 398 3.96 -2.42 -21.66
CA HIS A 398 2.69 -2.88 -21.08
C HIS A 398 2.08 -1.86 -20.11
N CYS A 399 2.90 -1.15 -19.32
CA CYS A 399 2.39 -0.11 -18.42
C CYS A 399 1.88 1.13 -19.18
N VAL A 400 2.56 1.54 -20.25
CA VAL A 400 2.10 2.63 -21.11
C VAL A 400 0.76 2.27 -21.73
N GLU A 401 0.62 1.05 -22.28
CA GLU A 401 -0.65 0.52 -22.82
C GLU A 401 -1.79 0.55 -21.78
N LEU A 402 -1.50 0.14 -20.54
CA LEU A 402 -2.50 0.15 -19.45
C LEU A 402 -2.91 1.56 -19.00
N VAL A 403 -2.04 2.55 -19.15
CA VAL A 403 -2.34 3.95 -18.81
C VAL A 403 -3.07 4.66 -19.96
N THR A 404 -2.70 4.39 -21.22
CA THR A 404 -3.35 4.99 -22.40
C THR A 404 -4.75 4.44 -22.63
N LYS A 405 -5.00 3.14 -22.42
CA LYS A 405 -6.33 2.52 -22.59
C LYS A 405 -7.35 2.92 -21.52
N PHE A 406 -6.90 3.32 -20.33
CA PHE A 406 -7.77 3.62 -19.20
C PHE A 406 -7.60 5.08 -18.76
N SER A 407 -8.15 6.00 -19.55
CA SER A 407 -8.17 7.47 -19.40
C SER A 407 -8.84 8.02 -18.12
N SER A 408 -8.60 7.41 -16.97
CA SER A 408 -9.09 7.86 -15.67
C SER A 408 -7.98 8.59 -14.90
N ARG A 409 -8.14 9.91 -14.73
CA ARG A 409 -7.23 10.82 -14.00
C ARG A 409 -6.84 10.32 -12.58
N LYS A 410 -7.60 9.39 -11.98
CA LYS A 410 -7.32 8.80 -10.65
C LYS A 410 -6.08 7.90 -10.60
N ARG A 411 -5.60 7.32 -11.72
CA ARG A 411 -4.41 6.43 -11.72
C ARG A 411 -3.07 7.19 -11.64
N ILE A 412 -3.06 8.48 -11.94
CA ILE A 412 -1.85 9.32 -12.02
C ILE A 412 -1.08 9.40 -10.68
N LYS A 413 -1.78 9.43 -9.53
CA LYS A 413 -1.11 9.49 -8.20
C LYS A 413 -0.33 8.22 -7.85
N LYS A 414 -0.69 7.06 -8.42
CA LYS A 414 0.08 5.81 -8.25
C LYS A 414 1.22 5.67 -9.27
N GLY A 415 1.26 6.53 -10.28
CA GLY A 415 2.29 6.53 -11.33
C GLY A 415 3.68 6.91 -10.84
N ARG A 416 3.81 7.70 -9.77
CA ARG A 416 5.15 8.15 -9.29
C ARG A 416 6.04 6.99 -8.87
N ALA A 417 5.53 6.07 -8.04
CA ALA A 417 6.31 4.92 -7.58
C ALA A 417 6.73 4.02 -8.74
N LEU A 418 5.83 3.78 -9.69
CA LEU A 418 6.13 3.03 -10.91
C LEU A 418 7.20 3.72 -11.75
N LEU A 419 7.02 5.01 -12.07
CA LEU A 419 7.96 5.77 -12.89
C LEU A 419 9.34 5.85 -12.24
N ASN A 420 9.41 6.03 -10.91
CA ASN A 420 10.67 5.97 -10.18
C ASN A 420 11.33 4.58 -10.27
N ALA A 421 10.57 3.50 -10.11
CA ALA A 421 11.10 2.14 -10.23
C ALA A 421 11.58 1.83 -11.66
N MET A 422 10.82 2.24 -12.68
CA MET A 422 11.20 2.10 -14.09
C MET A 422 12.45 2.89 -14.41
N PHE A 423 12.49 4.15 -13.99
CA PHE A 423 13.62 5.03 -14.22
C PHE A 423 14.89 4.48 -13.57
N ARG A 424 14.78 3.98 -12.35
CA ARG A 424 15.87 3.28 -11.66
C ARG A 424 16.31 2.04 -12.42
N ALA A 425 15.39 1.19 -12.86
CA ALA A 425 15.71 -0.03 -13.61
C ALA A 425 16.48 0.29 -14.91
N MET A 426 15.98 1.22 -15.71
CA MET A 426 16.61 1.62 -16.97
C MET A 426 18.01 2.20 -16.76
N LEU A 427 18.21 3.01 -15.71
CA LEU A 427 19.51 3.58 -15.38
C LEU A 427 20.53 2.51 -14.96
N TRP A 428 20.10 1.51 -14.19
CA TRP A 428 20.99 0.44 -13.72
C TRP A 428 21.27 -0.62 -14.78
N THR A 429 20.37 -0.83 -15.74
CA THR A 429 20.64 -1.68 -16.93
C THR A 429 21.36 -0.93 -18.06
N ASN A 430 21.82 0.30 -17.82
CA ASN A 430 22.45 1.17 -18.82
C ASN A 430 21.60 1.40 -20.09
N ASP A 431 20.27 1.35 -19.95
CA ASP A 431 19.32 1.73 -20.99
C ASP A 431 19.03 3.24 -20.85
N PHE A 432 20.03 4.07 -21.14
CA PHE A 432 19.89 5.54 -21.07
C PHE A 432 18.80 6.09 -22.00
N PRO A 433 18.58 5.55 -23.21
CA PRO A 433 17.45 5.97 -24.05
C PRO A 433 16.09 5.64 -23.41
N GLY A 434 15.92 4.45 -22.82
CA GLY A 434 14.73 4.08 -22.05
C GLY A 434 14.52 4.94 -20.81
N ALA A 435 15.61 5.30 -20.12
CA ALA A 435 15.57 6.22 -18.98
C ALA A 435 15.12 7.63 -19.40
N TRP A 436 15.61 8.14 -20.53
CA TRP A 436 15.18 9.43 -21.08
C TRP A 436 13.70 9.44 -21.42
N TYR A 437 13.19 8.40 -22.09
CA TYR A 437 11.77 8.27 -22.38
C TYR A 437 10.93 8.21 -21.09
N THR A 438 11.38 7.45 -20.08
CA THR A 438 10.73 7.41 -18.76
C THR A 438 10.70 8.79 -18.09
N ALA A 439 11.77 9.59 -18.21
CA ALA A 439 11.80 10.96 -17.71
C ALA A 439 10.77 11.87 -18.43
N GLN A 440 10.48 11.62 -19.71
CA GLN A 440 9.39 12.32 -20.40
C GLN A 440 8.00 11.95 -19.87
N LEU A 441 7.81 10.69 -19.47
CA LEU A 441 6.51 10.22 -18.94
C LEU A 441 6.09 10.95 -17.67
N PHE A 442 7.02 11.44 -16.83
CA PHE A 442 6.67 12.33 -15.71
C PHE A 442 5.87 13.56 -16.18
N LYS A 443 6.34 14.21 -17.26
CA LYS A 443 5.63 15.36 -17.86
C LYS A 443 4.33 14.92 -18.53
N THR A 444 4.38 13.88 -19.36
CA THR A 444 3.23 13.39 -20.14
C THR A 444 2.08 12.93 -19.24
N TRP A 445 2.40 12.24 -18.15
CA TRP A 445 1.42 11.73 -17.19
C TRP A 445 1.05 12.74 -16.10
N ARG A 446 1.66 13.94 -16.12
CA ARG A 446 1.47 15.01 -15.11
C ARG A 446 1.78 14.52 -13.68
N VAL A 447 2.87 13.77 -13.55
CA VAL A 447 3.41 13.31 -12.28
C VAL A 447 4.62 14.17 -11.94
N GLU A 448 4.58 14.86 -10.81
CA GLU A 448 5.76 15.61 -10.34
C GLU A 448 6.82 14.64 -9.81
N PRO A 449 8.10 14.77 -10.23
CA PRO A 449 9.22 14.04 -9.65
C PRO A 449 9.41 14.41 -8.17
N ASP A 450 9.98 13.51 -7.40
CA ASP A 450 10.27 13.72 -5.97
C ASP A 450 11.76 13.60 -5.66
N VAL A 451 12.12 13.78 -4.39
CA VAL A 451 13.51 13.64 -3.89
C VAL A 451 14.10 12.29 -4.30
N PHE A 452 13.30 11.23 -4.33
CA PHE A 452 13.76 9.90 -4.72
C PHE A 452 14.10 9.83 -6.22
N THR A 453 13.33 10.48 -7.09
CA THR A 453 13.66 10.60 -8.53
C THR A 453 15.07 11.17 -8.73
N TYR A 454 15.42 12.23 -7.99
CA TYR A 454 16.73 12.86 -8.08
C TYR A 454 17.84 12.05 -7.41
N ALA A 455 17.54 11.38 -6.30
CA ALA A 455 18.48 10.49 -5.62
C ALA A 455 18.90 9.31 -6.51
N ILE A 456 18.00 8.74 -7.31
CA ILE A 456 18.32 7.67 -8.26
C ILE A 456 19.39 8.12 -9.28
N LEU A 457 19.27 9.35 -9.80
CA LEU A 457 20.24 9.92 -10.74
C LEU A 457 21.60 10.12 -10.10
N TRP A 458 21.59 10.71 -8.91
CA TRP A 458 22.80 10.90 -8.14
C TRP A 458 23.51 9.57 -7.90
N GLN A 459 22.79 8.56 -7.43
CA GLN A 459 23.34 7.21 -7.19
C GLN A 459 23.98 6.61 -8.43
N ARG A 460 23.40 6.82 -9.62
CA ARG A 460 23.94 6.24 -10.86
C ARG A 460 25.13 7.03 -11.41
N PHE A 461 25.08 8.35 -11.36
CA PHE A 461 26.03 9.20 -12.09
C PHE A 461 27.08 9.89 -11.22
N SER A 462 26.95 9.92 -9.89
CA SER A 462 28.01 10.45 -9.01
C SER A 462 29.37 9.76 -9.21
N PRO A 463 29.46 8.46 -9.56
CA PRO A 463 30.75 7.83 -9.86
C PRO A 463 31.31 8.16 -11.26
N ILE A 464 30.49 8.74 -12.14
CA ILE A 464 30.83 9.00 -13.55
C ILE A 464 31.12 10.49 -13.78
N ILE A 465 30.41 11.36 -13.08
CA ILE A 465 30.48 12.81 -13.25
C ILE A 465 30.77 13.43 -11.88
N SER A 466 32.01 13.87 -11.70
CA SER A 466 32.52 14.45 -10.44
C SER A 466 31.82 15.76 -10.05
N GLU A 467 31.25 16.49 -11.02
CA GLU A 467 30.55 17.76 -10.83
C GLU A 467 29.07 17.68 -11.22
N LEU A 468 28.35 16.64 -10.77
CA LEU A 468 26.93 16.58 -11.06
C LEU A 468 26.21 17.71 -10.27
N PRO A 469 25.59 18.71 -10.91
CA PRO A 469 24.77 19.66 -10.17
C PRO A 469 23.54 18.93 -9.61
N ILE A 470 23.13 19.25 -8.37
CA ILE A 470 21.87 18.72 -7.81
C ILE A 470 20.74 19.13 -8.78
N PRO A 471 20.04 18.19 -9.43
CA PRO A 471 19.12 18.56 -10.51
C PRO A 471 17.94 19.37 -9.97
N ALA A 472 17.88 20.66 -10.33
CA ALA A 472 16.80 21.56 -9.90
C ALA A 472 15.47 21.31 -10.63
N SER A 473 15.46 20.53 -11.71
CA SER A 473 14.24 20.19 -12.47
C SER A 473 14.40 18.96 -13.36
N ILE A 474 13.27 18.38 -13.79
CA ILE A 474 13.24 17.26 -14.77
C ILE A 474 13.86 17.63 -16.12
N LYS A 475 13.91 18.91 -16.49
CA LYS A 475 14.60 19.37 -17.71
C LYS A 475 16.11 19.19 -17.61
N VAL A 476 16.68 19.44 -16.42
CA VAL A 476 18.11 19.22 -16.16
C VAL A 476 18.42 17.73 -16.23
N VAL A 477 17.55 16.89 -15.66
CA VAL A 477 17.63 15.42 -15.76
C VAL A 477 17.68 14.97 -17.22
N GLN A 478 16.78 15.48 -18.06
CA GLN A 478 16.75 15.11 -19.49
C GLN A 478 18.04 15.52 -20.23
N LYS A 479 18.62 16.68 -19.93
CA LYS A 479 19.90 17.11 -20.51
C LYS A 479 21.05 16.20 -20.10
N ILE A 480 21.13 15.81 -18.83
CA ILE A 480 22.14 14.88 -18.32
C ILE A 480 22.02 13.53 -19.04
N LEU A 481 20.81 12.97 -19.12
CA LEU A 481 20.56 11.71 -19.82
C LEU A 481 20.93 11.78 -21.30
N LEU A 482 20.60 12.89 -21.98
CA LEU A 482 20.95 13.08 -23.38
C LEU A 482 22.47 13.09 -23.59
N ARG A 483 23.23 13.74 -22.69
CA ARG A 483 24.70 13.69 -22.69
C ARG A 483 25.20 12.26 -22.52
N MET A 484 24.61 11.49 -21.61
CA MET A 484 25.01 10.09 -21.38
C MET A 484 24.67 9.16 -22.55
N VAL A 485 23.56 9.40 -23.27
CA VAL A 485 23.27 8.70 -24.52
C VAL A 485 24.36 8.99 -25.56
N HIS A 486 24.76 10.24 -25.74
CA HIS A 486 25.85 10.58 -26.67
C HIS A 486 27.18 9.92 -26.28
N GLU A 487 27.55 9.92 -25.00
CA GLU A 487 28.76 9.24 -24.53
C GLU A 487 28.68 7.72 -24.72
N GLN A 488 27.53 7.10 -24.45
CA GLN A 488 27.32 5.67 -24.70
C GLN A 488 27.51 5.33 -26.18
N VAL A 489 26.93 6.11 -27.11
CA VAL A 489 27.10 5.90 -28.56
C VAL A 489 28.57 5.94 -28.97
N LYS A 490 29.36 6.88 -28.44
CA LYS A 490 30.81 6.94 -28.72
C LYS A 490 31.55 5.68 -28.29
N VAL A 491 31.25 5.17 -27.09
CA VAL A 491 31.89 3.95 -26.58
C VAL A 491 31.46 2.73 -27.39
N LEU A 492 30.18 2.62 -27.75
CA LEU A 492 29.69 1.51 -28.56
C LEU A 492 30.33 1.47 -29.96
N GLY A 493 30.53 2.62 -30.60
CA GLY A 493 31.23 2.70 -31.89
C GLY A 493 32.69 2.22 -31.90
N THR A 494 33.28 1.91 -30.73
CA THR A 494 34.67 1.43 -30.59
C THR A 494 34.79 -0.08 -30.31
N VAL A 495 33.67 -0.80 -30.20
CA VAL A 495 33.63 -2.23 -29.84
C VAL A 495 32.99 -3.02 -30.99
N ALA A 496 33.52 -4.21 -31.33
CA ALA A 496 32.82 -5.15 -32.21
C ALA A 496 31.72 -5.84 -31.41
N LEU A 497 30.46 -5.63 -31.80
CA LEU A 497 29.32 -5.87 -30.90
C LEU A 497 28.45 -7.06 -31.34
N ASP A 498 28.32 -8.05 -30.47
CA ASP A 498 27.12 -8.88 -30.34
C ASP A 498 26.11 -8.09 -29.48
N GLU A 499 25.43 -7.13 -30.10
CA GLU A 499 24.65 -6.11 -29.41
C GLU A 499 23.15 -6.44 -29.26
N PRO A 500 22.49 -6.03 -28.16
CA PRO A 500 21.02 -5.95 -28.15
C PRO A 500 20.53 -5.02 -29.27
N ALA A 501 19.49 -5.43 -29.99
CA ALA A 501 19.07 -4.82 -31.27
C ALA A 501 18.94 -3.28 -31.31
N TRP A 502 18.64 -2.63 -30.18
CA TRP A 502 18.53 -1.16 -30.10
C TRP A 502 19.88 -0.44 -30.02
N ALA A 503 20.92 -1.10 -29.52
CA ALA A 503 22.28 -0.58 -29.44
C ALA A 503 22.96 -0.66 -30.82
N ALA A 504 22.75 -1.78 -31.55
CA ALA A 504 23.18 -1.92 -32.94
C ALA A 504 22.60 -0.81 -33.85
N GLU A 505 21.35 -0.43 -33.64
CA GLU A 505 20.72 0.67 -34.39
C GLU A 505 21.25 2.07 -34.00
N LEU A 506 21.63 2.28 -32.74
CA LEU A 506 22.28 3.52 -32.29
C LEU A 506 23.71 3.67 -32.82
N CYS A 507 24.42 2.55 -32.97
CA CYS A 507 25.75 2.49 -33.60
C CYS A 507 25.68 2.75 -35.11
N GLN A 508 24.62 2.28 -35.78
CA GLN A 508 24.40 2.50 -37.22
C GLN A 508 23.92 3.91 -37.56
N ASN A 509 23.25 4.61 -36.64
CA ASN A 509 22.73 5.96 -36.87
C ASN A 509 22.98 6.88 -35.65
N PRO A 510 24.11 7.60 -35.60
CA PRO A 510 24.53 8.40 -34.44
C PRO A 510 23.66 9.64 -34.19
N CYS A 511 22.62 9.88 -35.01
CA CYS A 511 21.65 10.95 -34.80
C CYS A 511 20.67 10.58 -33.67
N VAL A 512 21.03 10.97 -32.44
CA VAL A 512 20.29 10.70 -31.20
C VAL A 512 18.84 11.18 -31.25
N ASP A 513 18.52 12.27 -31.94
CA ASP A 513 17.14 12.75 -32.09
C ASP A 513 16.27 11.83 -32.97
N SER A 514 16.86 11.16 -33.96
CA SER A 514 16.17 10.17 -34.79
C SER A 514 15.91 8.86 -34.01
N ALA A 515 16.86 8.46 -33.17
CA ALA A 515 16.74 7.28 -32.32
C ALA A 515 15.73 7.50 -31.18
N LEU A 516 15.75 8.68 -30.53
CA LEU A 516 14.77 9.04 -29.50
C LEU A 516 13.34 9.18 -30.06
N SER A 517 13.19 9.70 -31.28
CA SER A 517 11.90 9.75 -31.97
C SER A 517 11.45 8.38 -32.50
N ARG A 518 12.36 7.45 -32.77
CA ARG A 518 12.04 6.04 -33.09
C ARG A 518 11.72 5.20 -31.85
N ILE A 519 12.40 5.39 -30.72
CA ILE A 519 12.03 4.78 -29.42
C ILE A 519 10.63 5.24 -28.98
N LYS A 520 10.32 6.52 -29.16
CA LYS A 520 8.97 7.06 -28.96
C LYS A 520 7.96 6.42 -29.93
N ARG A 521 8.35 6.15 -31.17
CA ARG A 521 7.54 5.43 -32.15
C ARG A 521 7.40 3.95 -31.80
N ASP A 522 8.41 3.23 -31.38
CA ASP A 522 8.37 1.80 -31.04
C ASP A 522 7.60 1.53 -29.75
N ALA A 523 7.72 2.42 -28.76
CA ALA A 523 6.84 2.43 -27.59
C ALA A 523 5.37 2.67 -27.96
N HIS A 524 5.11 3.27 -29.13
CA HIS A 524 3.77 3.51 -29.69
C HIS A 524 3.37 2.53 -30.81
N ALA A 525 4.29 1.86 -31.49
CA ALA A 525 4.04 1.00 -32.67
C ALA A 525 3.72 -0.45 -32.27
N ARG A 526 3.86 -0.77 -30.98
CA ARG A 526 3.26 -1.96 -30.36
C ARG A 526 1.85 -1.68 -29.77
N LEU A 527 1.29 -0.47 -29.96
CA LEU A 527 -0.16 -0.21 -29.86
C LEU A 527 -0.82 -0.66 -31.17
#